data_AF-A0A840W4H1-F1
#
_entry.id   AF-A0A840W4H1-F1
#
_cell.length_a   1.000
_cell.length_b   1.000
_cell.length_c   1.000
_cell.angle_alpha   90.00
_cell.angle_beta   90.00
_cell.angle_gamma   90.00
#
_symmetry.space_group_name_H-M   'P 1'
#
loop_
_entity.id
_entity.type
_entity.pdbx_description
1 polymer ?
#
loop_
_entity_poly.entity_id
_entity_poly.type
_entity_poly.pdbx_seq_one_letter_code
_entity_poly.pdbx_strand_id
1 'polypeptide(L)'
;MDERQEWDRLVRELAEGTEMTVDTGGIGTPVTYRATSRAEVLPGERGIRISCFKGLELEEPMVLHLDPPTLAARLRDLVEDAVAAFGTRREGGLVAARALFMVHLQETVETARPGEVHLVPARGGFDSLREPPP
;
A
#
# COMPACT_ATOMS: atom_id res chain seq x y z
N MET A 1 8.19 -0.20 16.21
CA MET A 1 8.10 -0.63 14.81
C MET A 1 9.41 -0.27 14.15
N ASP A 2 10.05 -1.25 13.50
CA ASP A 2 11.33 -1.08 12.80
C ASP A 2 11.06 -0.65 11.36
N GLU A 3 11.47 0.56 11.00
CA GLU A 3 11.17 1.19 9.71
C GLU A 3 11.73 0.39 8.54
N ARG A 4 12.92 -0.20 8.72
CA ARG A 4 13.57 -1.00 7.68
C ARG A 4 12.86 -2.33 7.50
N GLN A 5 12.48 -2.97 8.60
CA GLN A 5 11.72 -4.21 8.55
C GLN A 5 10.37 -4.04 7.83
N GLU A 6 9.66 -2.93 8.09
CA GLU A 6 8.39 -2.65 7.40
C GLU A 6 8.59 -2.37 5.91
N TRP A 7 9.64 -1.63 5.57
CA TRP A 7 10.01 -1.35 4.19
C TRP A 7 10.33 -2.63 3.42
N ASP A 8 11.22 -3.46 3.95
CA ASP A 8 11.63 -4.71 3.30
C ASP A 8 10.44 -5.68 3.15
N ARG A 9 9.51 -5.67 4.12
CA ARG A 9 8.24 -6.42 4.01
C ARG A 9 7.37 -5.89 2.87
N LEU A 10 7.13 -4.57 2.79
CA LEU A 10 6.32 -3.98 1.73
C LEU A 10 6.91 -4.30 0.35
N VAL A 11 8.22 -4.08 0.18
CA VAL A 11 8.92 -4.38 -1.08
C VAL A 11 8.74 -5.84 -1.46
N ARG A 12 8.87 -6.76 -0.51
CA ARG A 12 8.65 -8.19 -0.76
C ARG A 12 7.20 -8.49 -1.17
N GLU A 13 6.22 -7.97 -0.44
CA GLU A 13 4.79 -8.18 -0.75
C GLU A 13 4.43 -7.65 -2.15
N LEU A 14 4.96 -6.48 -2.52
CA LEU A 14 4.80 -5.87 -3.85
C LEU A 14 5.61 -6.56 -4.96
N ALA A 15 6.67 -7.28 -4.63
CA ALA A 15 7.43 -8.04 -5.63
C ALA A 15 6.81 -9.42 -5.88
N GLU A 16 6.28 -10.06 -4.83
CA GLU A 16 5.80 -11.44 -4.87
C GLU A 16 4.34 -11.58 -5.31
N GLY A 17 3.57 -10.49 -5.40
CA GLY A 17 2.14 -10.60 -5.74
C GLY A 17 1.32 -11.18 -4.60
N THR A 18 1.73 -10.94 -3.35
CA THR A 18 1.10 -11.53 -2.17
C THR A 18 -0.40 -11.24 -2.16
N GLU A 19 -1.20 -12.30 -2.04
CA GLU A 19 -2.63 -12.21 -1.77
C GLU A 19 -2.86 -12.40 -0.28
N MET A 20 -3.54 -11.45 0.34
CA MET A 20 -3.84 -11.48 1.76
C MET A 20 -5.32 -11.23 1.98
N THR A 21 -5.92 -12.06 2.82
CA THR A 21 -7.28 -11.87 3.30
C THR A 21 -7.22 -11.44 4.75
N VAL A 22 -7.88 -10.34 5.07
CA VAL A 22 -8.05 -9.88 6.45
C VAL A 22 -9.46 -10.16 6.89
N ASP A 23 -9.56 -11.04 7.89
CA ASP A 23 -10.80 -11.32 8.60
C ASP A 23 -11.19 -10.10 9.45
N THR A 24 -12.41 -9.63 9.24
CA THR A 24 -12.99 -8.47 9.91
C THR A 24 -13.49 -8.78 11.32
N GLY A 25 -12.82 -9.64 12.11
CA GLY A 25 -13.15 -9.87 13.53
C GLY A 25 -14.63 -10.19 13.88
N GLY A 26 -15.49 -10.52 12.90
CA GLY A 26 -16.94 -10.72 13.06
C GLY A 26 -17.85 -9.53 12.68
N ILE A 27 -17.32 -8.40 12.21
CA ILE A 27 -18.09 -7.22 11.75
C ILE A 27 -17.73 -6.92 10.28
N GLY A 28 -18.53 -7.42 9.34
CA GLY A 28 -18.36 -7.18 7.89
C GLY A 28 -17.80 -8.37 7.12
N THR A 29 -17.70 -8.24 5.79
CA THR A 29 -17.13 -9.28 4.90
C THR A 29 -15.60 -9.21 4.94
N PRO A 30 -14.88 -10.34 5.00
CA PRO A 30 -13.42 -10.36 4.85
C PRO A 30 -12.97 -9.58 3.62
N VAL A 31 -11.88 -8.84 3.74
CA VAL A 31 -11.30 -8.07 2.64
C VAL A 31 -10.08 -8.81 2.12
N THR A 32 -10.14 -9.22 0.86
CA THR A 32 -8.99 -9.78 0.14
C THR A 32 -8.37 -8.69 -0.73
N TYR A 33 -7.08 -8.45 -0.53
CA TYR A 33 -6.29 -7.65 -1.44
C TYR A 33 -5.21 -8.52 -2.08
N ARG A 34 -4.83 -8.17 -3.30
CA ARG A 34 -3.72 -8.81 -4.02
C ARG A 34 -2.70 -7.73 -4.35
N ALA A 35 -1.52 -7.86 -3.77
CA ALA A 35 -0.39 -7.00 -4.01
C ALA A 35 0.10 -7.14 -5.47
N THR A 36 0.94 -6.20 -5.88
CA THR A 36 1.57 -6.18 -7.20
C THR A 36 2.49 -7.39 -7.38
N SER A 37 2.64 -7.88 -8.60
CA SER A 37 3.53 -9.02 -8.91
C SER A 37 4.81 -8.60 -9.65
N ARG A 38 5.03 -7.29 -9.83
CA ARG A 38 6.27 -6.74 -10.36
C ARG A 38 6.48 -5.31 -9.85
N ALA A 39 7.30 -5.20 -8.81
CA ALA A 39 7.75 -3.93 -8.25
C ALA A 39 9.28 -3.84 -8.19
N GLU A 40 9.82 -2.64 -8.37
CA GLU A 40 11.25 -2.33 -8.33
C GLU A 40 11.49 -1.11 -7.43
N VAL A 41 12.40 -1.23 -6.47
CA VAL A 41 12.81 -0.08 -5.65
C VAL A 41 13.67 0.86 -6.49
N LEU A 42 13.31 2.15 -6.52
CA LEU A 42 14.06 3.14 -7.27
C LEU A 42 15.39 3.49 -6.60
N PRO A 43 16.41 3.92 -7.37
CA PRO A 43 17.70 4.31 -6.82
C PRO A 43 17.59 5.38 -5.73
N GLY A 44 18.27 5.12 -4.60
CA GLY A 44 18.27 6.00 -3.43
C GLY A 44 16.98 5.94 -2.60
N GLU A 45 16.18 4.86 -2.73
CA GLU A 45 14.92 4.66 -1.99
C GLU A 45 13.90 5.78 -2.23
N ARG A 46 13.95 6.41 -3.41
CA ARG A 46 13.03 7.49 -3.82
C ARG A 46 11.64 6.97 -4.25
N GLY A 47 11.23 5.82 -3.73
CA GLY A 47 9.97 5.17 -4.07
C GLY A 47 10.11 3.80 -4.73
N ILE A 48 8.97 3.25 -5.11
CA ILE A 48 8.80 1.91 -5.68
C ILE A 48 8.07 2.05 -7.01
N ARG A 49 8.68 1.58 -8.10
CA ARG A 49 8.02 1.45 -9.40
C ARG A 49 7.17 0.19 -9.41
N ILE A 50 5.93 0.30 -9.83
CA ILE A 50 4.95 -0.77 -9.98
C ILE A 50 4.59 -0.88 -11.45
N SER A 51 4.87 -2.02 -12.07
CA SER A 51 4.53 -2.26 -13.49
C SER A 51 3.35 -3.21 -13.67
N CYS A 52 3.01 -4.00 -12.63
CA CYS A 52 1.97 -5.00 -12.70
C CYS A 52 1.13 -5.01 -11.42
N PHE A 53 -0.19 -4.92 -11.55
CA PHE A 53 -1.13 -4.90 -10.42
C PHE A 53 -2.17 -6.01 -10.60
N LYS A 54 -2.45 -6.81 -9.56
CA LYS A 54 -3.36 -7.97 -9.60
C LYS A 54 -3.05 -9.01 -10.70
N GLY A 55 -1.82 -9.08 -11.20
CA GLY A 55 -1.43 -9.95 -12.31
C GLY A 55 -1.75 -9.39 -13.70
N LEU A 56 -2.15 -8.12 -13.79
CA LEU A 56 -2.33 -7.38 -15.04
C LEU A 56 -1.20 -6.37 -15.20
N GLU A 57 -0.59 -6.31 -16.37
CA GLU A 57 0.38 -5.27 -16.71
C GLU A 57 -0.36 -3.92 -16.76
N LEU A 58 0.22 -2.91 -16.11
CA LEU A 58 -0.29 -1.54 -16.18
C LEU A 58 0.10 -0.93 -17.52
N GLU A 59 -0.81 -0.16 -18.14
CA GLU A 59 -0.52 0.55 -19.39
C GLU A 59 0.68 1.50 -19.23
N GLU A 60 0.74 2.17 -18.08
CA GLU A 60 1.87 3.00 -17.66
C GLU A 60 2.34 2.54 -16.27
N PRO A 61 3.65 2.26 -16.06
CA PRO A 61 4.17 1.95 -14.74
C PRO A 61 3.95 3.12 -13.77
N MET A 62 3.42 2.82 -12.59
CA MET A 62 3.18 3.81 -11.55
C MET A 62 4.36 3.87 -10.57
N VAL A 63 4.60 5.02 -9.96
CA VAL A 63 5.64 5.21 -8.95
C VAL A 63 4.99 5.56 -7.62
N LEU A 64 5.17 4.68 -6.63
CA LEU A 64 4.82 4.91 -5.24
C LEU A 64 5.94 5.72 -4.57
N HIS A 65 5.68 7.00 -4.29
CA HIS A 65 6.62 7.91 -3.63
C HIS A 65 6.55 7.75 -2.13
N LEU A 66 7.49 6.99 -1.58
CA LEU A 66 7.53 6.57 -0.20
C LEU A 66 8.97 6.25 0.18
N ASP A 67 9.36 6.59 1.40
CA ASP A 67 10.60 6.13 2.03
C ASP A 67 10.28 5.34 3.32
N PRO A 68 11.26 4.62 3.92
CA PRO A 68 11.01 3.83 5.11
C PRO A 68 10.43 4.63 6.31
N PRO A 69 10.94 5.83 6.64
CA PRO A 69 10.37 6.64 7.72
C PRO A 69 8.92 7.05 7.46
N THR A 70 8.60 7.45 6.22
CA THR A 70 7.24 7.83 5.82
C THR A 70 6.33 6.62 5.91
N LEU A 71 6.73 5.44 5.42
CA LEU A 71 5.94 4.22 5.57
C LEU A 71 5.63 3.94 7.04
N ALA A 72 6.64 4.02 7.89
CA ALA A 72 6.45 3.79 9.31
C ALA A 72 5.51 4.81 9.96
N ALA A 73 5.61 6.09 9.62
CA ALA A 73 4.65 7.09 10.10
C ALA A 73 3.22 6.78 9.63
N ARG A 74 3.06 6.46 8.34
CA ARG A 74 1.77 6.14 7.73
C ARG A 74 1.11 4.90 8.34
N LEU A 75 1.86 3.84 8.57
CA LEU A 75 1.33 2.63 9.21
C LEU A 75 0.87 2.90 10.64
N ARG A 76 1.54 3.80 11.38
CA ARG A 76 1.09 4.20 12.74
C ARG A 76 -0.22 4.98 12.68
N ASP A 77 -0.35 5.93 11.75
CA ASP A 77 -1.56 6.74 11.59
C ASP A 77 -2.78 5.89 11.20
N LEU A 78 -2.56 4.84 10.40
CA LEU A 78 -3.63 3.93 9.95
C LEU A 78 -4.08 2.92 11.02
N VAL A 79 -3.39 2.81 12.17
CA VAL A 79 -3.75 1.80 13.19
C VAL A 79 -5.18 1.98 13.67
N GLU A 80 -5.59 3.19 14.03
CA GLU A 80 -6.93 3.45 14.56
C GLU A 80 -8.00 3.21 13.49
N ASP A 81 -7.79 3.75 12.28
CA ASP A 81 -8.69 3.57 11.15
C ASP A 81 -8.84 2.10 10.76
N ALA A 82 -7.75 1.34 10.78
CA ALA A 82 -7.77 -0.07 10.43
C ALA A 82 -8.43 -0.93 11.52
N VAL A 83 -8.26 -0.59 12.80
CA VAL A 83 -8.99 -1.25 13.90
C VAL A 83 -10.49 -0.96 13.78
N ALA A 84 -10.88 0.26 13.40
CA ALA A 84 -12.27 0.62 13.16
C ALA A 84 -12.85 -0.12 11.93
N ALA A 85 -12.07 -0.23 10.85
CA ALA A 85 -12.49 -0.87 9.60
C ALA A 85 -12.58 -2.40 9.70
N PHE A 86 -11.62 -3.05 10.38
CA PHE A 86 -11.51 -4.51 10.42
C PHE A 86 -11.86 -5.14 11.77
N GLY A 87 -12.11 -4.35 12.83
CA GLY A 87 -12.58 -4.86 14.12
C GLY A 87 -11.60 -5.74 14.89
N THR A 88 -10.34 -5.87 14.46
CA THR A 88 -9.35 -6.76 15.07
C THR A 88 -8.39 -6.00 15.99
N ARG A 89 -8.40 -6.33 17.29
CA ARG A 89 -7.44 -5.80 18.30
C ARG A 89 -6.18 -6.67 18.47
N ARG A 90 -6.01 -7.74 17.69
CA ARG A 90 -4.84 -8.62 17.81
C ARG A 90 -3.63 -7.96 17.13
N GLU A 91 -2.46 -8.06 17.76
CA GLU A 91 -1.18 -7.49 17.31
C GLU A 91 -1.12 -5.96 17.18
N GLY A 92 -1.82 -5.23 18.06
CA GLY A 92 -1.68 -3.77 18.16
C GLY A 92 -2.14 -3.00 16.91
N GLY A 93 -2.95 -3.63 16.04
CA GLY A 93 -3.52 -3.02 14.84
C GLY A 93 -2.57 -2.83 13.67
N LEU A 94 -1.29 -3.23 13.79
CA LEU A 94 -0.32 -3.04 12.70
C LEU A 94 -0.60 -3.92 11.47
N VAL A 95 -1.01 -5.19 11.69
CA VAL A 95 -1.43 -6.07 10.59
C VAL A 95 -2.63 -5.49 9.85
N ALA A 96 -3.61 -4.98 10.60
CA ALA A 96 -4.76 -4.29 10.07
C ALA A 96 -4.35 -3.03 9.28
N ALA A 97 -3.44 -2.22 9.82
CA ALA A 97 -2.94 -1.01 9.17
C ALA A 97 -2.22 -1.31 7.84
N ARG A 98 -1.42 -2.39 7.78
CA ARG A 98 -0.79 -2.84 6.51
C ARG A 98 -1.83 -3.25 5.49
N ALA A 99 -2.84 -3.99 5.90
CA ALA A 99 -3.91 -4.38 5.00
C ALA A 99 -4.70 -3.17 4.49
N LEU A 100 -5.01 -2.21 5.38
CA LEU A 100 -5.67 -0.97 4.98
C LEU A 100 -4.81 -0.16 4.00
N PHE A 101 -3.50 -0.07 4.25
CA PHE A 101 -2.54 0.57 3.35
C PHE A 101 -2.58 -0.07 1.95
N MET A 102 -2.58 -1.40 1.87
CA MET A 102 -2.60 -2.12 0.60
C MET A 102 -3.96 -1.99 -0.12
N VAL A 103 -5.07 -1.95 0.62
CA VAL A 103 -6.40 -1.65 0.07
C VAL A 103 -6.42 -0.26 -0.56
N HIS A 104 -5.94 0.76 0.15
CA HIS A 104 -5.90 2.12 -0.39
C HIS A 104 -4.99 2.23 -1.62
N LEU A 105 -3.85 1.51 -1.62
CA LEU A 105 -2.97 1.47 -2.78
C LEU A 105 -3.70 0.87 -3.98
N GLN A 106 -4.37 -0.26 -3.78
CA GLN A 106 -5.19 -0.92 -4.80
C GLN A 106 -6.28 0.01 -5.34
N GLU A 107 -7.09 0.60 -4.47
CA GLU A 107 -8.17 1.51 -4.85
C GLU A 107 -7.65 2.69 -5.67
N THR A 108 -6.49 3.25 -5.28
CA THR A 108 -5.88 4.38 -5.99
C THR A 108 -5.38 3.96 -7.37
N VAL A 109 -4.72 2.81 -7.50
CA VAL A 109 -4.27 2.27 -8.79
C VAL A 109 -5.47 2.01 -9.72
N GLU A 110 -6.56 1.47 -9.19
CA GLU A 110 -7.76 1.13 -9.97
C GLU A 110 -8.57 2.35 -10.41
N THR A 111 -8.43 3.48 -9.73
CA THR A 111 -9.22 4.70 -9.98
C THR A 111 -8.41 5.85 -10.57
N ALA A 112 -7.09 5.69 -10.68
CA ALA A 112 -6.19 6.67 -11.29
C ALA A 112 -6.59 6.98 -12.73
N ARG A 113 -6.53 8.26 -13.09
CA ARG A 113 -6.83 8.70 -14.45
C ARG A 113 -5.62 8.48 -15.37
N PRO A 114 -5.82 8.40 -16.70
CA PRO A 114 -4.71 8.33 -17.65
C PRO A 114 -3.67 9.44 -17.41
N GLY A 115 -2.40 9.04 -17.35
CA GLY A 115 -1.26 9.89 -17.03
C GLY A 115 -1.03 10.20 -15.54
N GLU A 116 -1.92 9.80 -14.61
CA GLU A 116 -1.69 9.96 -13.15
C GLU A 116 -0.82 8.82 -12.60
N VAL A 117 0.47 8.86 -12.91
CA VAL A 117 1.42 7.77 -12.64
C VAL A 117 2.21 7.92 -11.34
N HIS A 118 2.00 8.99 -10.57
CA HIS A 118 2.71 9.25 -9.30
C HIS A 118 1.77 9.08 -8.11
N LEU A 119 1.98 8.03 -7.32
CA LEU A 119 1.19 7.73 -6.12
C LEU A 119 1.88 8.31 -4.89
N VAL A 120 1.22 9.21 -4.18
CA VAL A 120 1.78 9.90 -3.00
C VAL A 120 0.91 9.66 -1.76
N PRO A 121 1.49 9.42 -0.57
CA PRO A 121 0.70 9.27 0.65
C PRO A 121 -0.15 10.51 0.95
N ALA A 122 -1.45 10.31 1.16
CA ALA A 122 -2.44 11.37 1.40
C ALA A 122 -3.35 11.02 2.58
N ARG A 123 -4.11 11.97 3.14
CA ARG A 123 -4.99 11.66 4.28
C ARG A 123 -6.04 10.61 3.88
N GLY A 124 -6.00 9.43 4.49
CA GLY A 124 -6.92 8.31 4.19
C GLY A 124 -6.52 7.43 2.99
N GLY A 125 -5.29 7.51 2.49
CA GLY A 125 -4.83 6.64 1.41
C GLY A 125 -3.68 7.23 0.61
N PHE A 126 -3.87 7.33 -0.71
CA PHE A 126 -2.94 7.93 -1.65
C PHE A 126 -3.65 8.89 -2.61
N ASP A 127 -2.94 9.91 -3.05
CA ASP A 127 -3.33 10.71 -4.22
C ASP A 127 -2.57 10.19 -5.45
N SER A 128 -3.22 10.23 -6.62
CA SER A 128 -2.62 9.97 -7.92
C SER A 128 -2.34 11.30 -8.63
N LEU A 129 -1.08 11.55 -8.99
CA LEU A 129 -0.62 12.78 -9.62
C LEU A 129 -0.03 12.51 -11.00
N ARG A 130 -0.14 13.49 -11.89
CA ARG A 130 0.49 13.44 -13.23
C ARG A 130 1.97 13.80 -13.21
N GLU A 131 2.34 14.67 -12.28
CA GLU A 131 3.71 15.14 -12.12
C GLU A 131 4.29 14.58 -10.82
N PRO A 132 5.62 14.37 -10.75
CA PRO A 132 6.25 13.92 -9.52
C PRO A 132 6.04 14.94 -8.40
N PRO A 133 5.94 14.48 -7.13
CA PRO A 133 5.93 15.39 -5.99
C PRO A 133 7.24 16.20 -5.94
N PRO A 134 7.20 17.44 -5.42
CA PRO A 134 8.35 18.33 -5.31
C PRO A 134 9.43 17.82 -4.34
#